data_AF-A0A3N5HQJ5-F1
#
_entry.id   AF-A0A3N5HQJ5-F1
#
_cell.length_a   1.000
_cell.length_b   1.000
_cell.length_c   1.000
_cell.angle_alpha   90.00
_cell.angle_beta   90.00
_cell.angle_gamma   90.00
#
_symmetry.space_group_name_H-M   'P 1'
#
loop_
_entity.id
_entity.type
_entity.pdbx_description
1 polymer ?
#
loop_
_entity_poly.entity_id
_entity_poly.type
_entity_poly.pdbx_seq_one_letter_code
_entity_poly.pdbx_strand_id
1 'polypeptide(L)' 'MQVGAFSTPGTPDWRWRIVNYAGETIEESPKSFPTIALAMKDGRTRLLKMDVDRSVPRAPYRSGAHFRSARSA' A
#
# COMPACT_ATOMS: atom_id res chain seq x y z
N MET A 1 -0.43 -9.44 7.29
CA MET A 1 -0.43 -8.52 6.14
C MET A 1 -0.37 -9.35 4.88
N GLN A 2 -0.86 -8.83 3.77
CA GLN A 2 -0.92 -9.56 2.51
C GLN A 2 -0.47 -8.69 1.34
N VAL A 3 0.21 -9.30 0.37
CA VAL A 3 0.54 -8.68 -0.93
C VAL A 3 -0.52 -9.10 -1.94
N GLY A 4 -1.19 -8.14 -2.57
CA GLY A 4 -2.07 -8.36 -3.70
C GLY A 4 -1.47 -7.73 -4.97
N ALA A 5 -1.50 -8.46 -6.08
CA ALA A 5 -1.17 -7.90 -7.39
C ALA A 5 -2.46 -7.53 -8.13
N PHE A 6 -2.45 -6.40 -8.83
CA PHE A 6 -3.57 -5.92 -9.63
C PHE A 6 -3.04 -5.26 -10.90
N SER A 7 -3.87 -5.22 -11.94
CA SER A 7 -3.58 -4.57 -13.21
C SER A 7 -4.69 -3.59 -13.55
N THR A 8 -4.34 -2.49 -14.23
CA THR A 8 -5.34 -1.55 -14.73
C THR A 8 -5.94 -2.09 -16.02
N PRO A 9 -7.28 -2.20 -16.16
CA PRO A 9 -7.90 -2.60 -17.41
C PRO A 9 -7.45 -1.68 -18.55
N GLY A 10 -6.93 -2.25 -19.64
CA GLY A 10 -6.42 -1.49 -20.79
C GLY A 10 -4.92 -1.23 -20.78
N THR A 11 -4.19 -1.50 -19.69
CA THR A 11 -2.73 -1.54 -19.69
C THR A 11 -2.20 -2.88 -19.17
N PRO A 12 -1.19 -3.49 -19.82
CA PRO A 12 -0.60 -4.76 -19.38
C PRO A 12 0.32 -4.60 -18.16
N ASP A 13 0.05 -3.58 -17.33
CA ASP A 13 0.91 -3.12 -16.26
C ASP A 13 0.43 -3.68 -14.92
N TRP A 14 1.23 -4.56 -14.34
CA TRP A 14 0.99 -5.13 -13.02
C TRP A 14 1.58 -4.24 -11.95
N ARG A 15 0.81 -4.01 -10.90
CA ARG A 15 1.24 -3.34 -9.68
C ARG A 15 0.93 -4.23 -8.49
N TRP A 16 1.65 -4.01 -7.40
CA TRP A 16 1.35 -4.69 -6.14
C TRP A 16 0.90 -3.68 -5.09
N ARG A 17 0.08 -4.13 -4.16
CA ARG A 17 -0.28 -3.39 -2.95
C ARG A 17 -0.15 -4.29 -1.73
N ILE A 18 0.29 -3.73 -0.62
CA ILE A 18 0.34 -4.38 0.68
C ILE A 18 -0.85 -3.92 1.50
N VAL A 19 -1.64 -4.88 1.96
CA VAL A 19 -2.85 -4.65 2.75
C VAL A 19 -2.64 -5.20 4.16
N ASN A 20 -3.09 -4.45 5.16
CA ASN A 20 -3.10 -4.93 6.54
C ASN A 20 -4.30 -5.87 6.80
N TYR A 21 -4.37 -6.43 8.01
CA TYR A 21 -5.47 -7.32 8.38
C TYR A 21 -6.83 -6.60 8.52
N ALA A 22 -6.83 -5.28 8.63
CA ALA A 22 -8.03 -4.46 8.64
C ALA A 22 -8.53 -4.11 7.22
N GLY A 23 -7.84 -4.57 6.17
CA GLY A 23 -8.20 -4.27 4.78
C GLY A 23 -7.66 -2.93 4.27
N GLU A 24 -6.87 -2.22 5.05
CA GLU A 24 -6.28 -0.94 4.66
C GLU A 24 -5.02 -1.16 3.81
N THR A 25 -4.94 -0.47 2.67
CA THR A 25 -3.71 -0.42 1.87
C THR A 25 -2.65 0.38 2.63
N ILE A 26 -1.58 -0.29 3.00
CA ILE A 26 -0.44 0.31 3.69
C ILE A 26 0.54 0.92 2.70
N GLU A 27 0.75 0.24 1.57
CA GLU A 27 1.70 0.67 0.54
C GLU A 27 1.29 0.12 -0.83
N GLU A 28 1.57 0.87 -1.88
CA GLU A 28 1.37 0.47 -3.28
C GLU A 28 2.70 0.60 -4.05
N SER A 29 2.89 -0.23 -5.07
CA SER A 29 4.07 -0.20 -5.92
C SER A 29 4.09 1.08 -6.76
N PRO A 30 5.12 1.94 -6.61
CA PRO A 30 5.26 3.09 -7.50
C PRO A 30 5.58 2.64 -8.93
N LYS A 31 6.22 1.47 -9.07
CA LYS A 31 6.58 0.86 -10.35
C LYS A 31 5.47 -0.03 -10.89
N SER A 32 5.38 -0.11 -12.21
CA SER A 32 4.64 -1.13 -12.93
C SER A 32 5.57 -2.26 -13.37
N PHE A 33 5.00 -3.45 -13.52
CA PHE A 33 5.69 -4.67 -13.90
C PHE A 33 4.97 -5.31 -15.09
N PRO A 34 5.69 -5.94 -16.02
CA PRO A 34 5.06 -6.59 -17.17
C PRO A 34 4.35 -7.91 -16.82
N THR A 35 4.61 -8.48 -15.64
CA THR A 35 4.01 -9.75 -15.22
C THR A 35 3.59 -9.73 -13.75
N ILE A 36 2.52 -10.47 -13.44
CA ILE A 36 2.03 -10.65 -12.07
C ILE A 36 3.11 -11.26 -11.15
N ALA A 37 3.92 -12.19 -11.68
CA ALA A 37 4.96 -12.85 -10.91
C ALA A 37 6.05 -11.88 -10.45
N LEU A 38 6.46 -10.94 -11.31
CA LEU A 38 7.42 -9.89 -10.96
C LEU A 38 6.84 -8.94 -9.92
N ALA A 39 5.59 -8.50 -10.10
CA ALA A 39 4.90 -7.66 -9.12
C ALA A 39 4.80 -8.36 -7.76
N MET A 40 4.44 -9.65 -7.73
CA MET A 40 4.37 -10.40 -6.47
C MET A 40 5.74 -10.61 -5.82
N LYS A 41 6.79 -10.86 -6.61
CA LYS A 41 8.16 -11.01 -6.08
C LYS A 41 8.65 -9.70 -5.44
N ASP A 42 8.44 -8.58 -6.12
CA ASP A 42 8.82 -7.26 -5.61
C ASP A 42 8.01 -6.90 -4.36
N GLY A 43 6.69 -7.08 -4.39
CA GLY A 43 5.82 -6.82 -3.25
C GLY A 43 6.11 -7.71 -2.03
N ARG A 44 6.45 -9.00 -2.23
CA ARG A 44 6.90 -9.88 -1.14
C ARG A 44 8.22 -9.42 -0.55
N THR A 45 9.17 -8.99 -1.39
CA THR A 45 10.44 -8.44 -0.94
C THR A 45 10.24 -7.18 -0.12
N ARG A 46 9.32 -6.29 -0.54
CA ARG A 46 8.96 -5.09 0.23
C ARG A 46 8.28 -5.45 1.55
N LEU A 47 7.35 -6.39 1.54
CA LEU A 47 6.67 -6.86 2.76
C LEU A 47 7.67 -7.41 3.77
N LEU A 48 8.63 -8.24 3.35
CA LEU A 48 9.68 -8.77 4.23
C LEU A 48 10.53 -7.65 4.85
N LYS A 49 10.91 -6.64 4.06
CA LYS A 49 11.64 -5.47 4.57
C LYS A 49 10.82 -4.69 5.60
N MET A 50 9.52 -4.54 5.36
CA MET A 50 8.61 -3.81 6.26
C MET A 50 8.28 -4.60 7.53
N ASP A 51 8.27 -5.93 7.47
CA ASP A 51 8.07 -6.81 8.63
C ASP A 51 9.27 -6.77 9.58
N VAL A 52 10.49 -6.79 9.04
CA VAL A 52 11.73 -6.59 9.81
C VAL A 52 11.74 -5.22 10.51
N ASP A 53 11.28 -4.17 9.81
CA ASP A 53 11.22 -2.78 10.31
C ASP A 53 10.08 -2.55 11.33
N ARG A 54 9.15 -3.50 11.51
CA ARG A 54 8.09 -3.43 12.53
C ARG A 54 8.51 -3.89 13.93
N SER A 55 9.80 -4.18 14.13
CA SER A 55 10.38 -4.41 15.47
C SER A 55 10.41 -3.14 16.33
N VAL A 56 10.10 -1.96 15.76
CA VAL A 56 9.87 -0.72 16.50
C VAL A 56 8.37 -0.44 16.65
N PRO A 57 7.90 0.01 17.84
CA PRO A 57 6.50 0.33 18.03
C PRO A 57 6.09 1.42 17.04
N ARG A 58 5.05 1.16 16.24
CA ARG A 58 4.41 2.21 15.44
C ARG A 58 3.94 3.30 16.40
N ALA A 59 4.54 4.48 16.30
CA ALA A 59 4.07 5.67 17.01
C ALA A 59 2.55 5.81 16.79
N PRO A 60 1.75 5.94 17.85
CA PRO A 60 0.33 6.16 17.68
C PRO A 60 0.14 7.58 17.15
N TYR A 61 -0.80 7.71 16.22
CA TYR A 61 -1.40 8.98 15.82
C TYR A 61 -0.63 9.83 14.78
N ARG A 62 -1.05 9.74 13.52
CA ARG A 62 -1.01 10.90 12.62
C ARG A 62 -2.39 11.51 12.57
N SER A 63 -2.50 12.68 13.20
CA SER A 63 -3.63 13.59 13.20
C SER A 63 -4.14 13.82 11.77
N GLY A 64 -5.34 13.34 11.47
CA GLY A 64 -6.11 13.81 10.33
C GLY A 64 -6.37 15.30 10.52
N ALA A 65 -5.70 16.12 9.72
CA ALA A 65 -5.88 17.56 9.69
C ALA A 65 -7.36 17.89 9.44
N HIS A 66 -7.97 18.59 10.40
CA HIS A 66 -9.25 19.25 10.20
C HIS A 66 -9.13 20.26 9.06
N PHE A 67 -9.60 19.90 7.87
CA PHE A 67 -9.88 20.86 6.81
C PHE A 67 -11.37 21.24 6.82
N ARG A 68 -11.57 22.46 7.34
CA ARG A 68 -12.73 23.35 7.31
C ARG A 68 -13.58 23.27 6.03
N SER A 69 -14.90 23.44 6.18
CA SER A 69 -15.55 24.71 5.78
C SER A 69 -16.93 24.84 6.41
N ALA A 70 -17.09 25.87 7.25
CA ALA A 70 -18.39 26.37 7.65
C ALA A 70 -19.00 27.11 6.44
N ARG A 71 -20.19 26.67 6.03
CA ARG A 71 -21.06 27.46 5.15
C ARG A 71 -22.33 27.75 5.92
N SER A 72 -22.54 29.01 6.30
CA SER A 72 -23.81 29.46 6.88
C SER A 72 -24.03 30.92 6.51
N ALA A 73 -25.26 31.13 6.00
CA ALA A 73 -26.00 32.36 5.70
C ALA A 73 -25.40 33.30 4.64
#